data_AF-A0A6H2C450-F1
#
_entry.id   AF-A0A6H2C450-F1
#
_cell.length_a   1.000
_cell.length_b   1.000
_cell.length_c   1.000
_cell.angle_alpha   90.00
_cell.angle_beta   90.00
_cell.angle_gamma   90.00
#
_symmetry.space_group_name_H-M   'P 1'
#
loop_
_entity.id
_entity.type
_entity.pdbx_description
1 polymer ?
#
loop_
_entity_poly.entity_id
_entity_poly.type
_entity_poly.pdbx_seq_one_letter_code
_entity_poly.pdbx_strand_id
1 'polypeptide(L)' 'MEESWVYQDILQKGEQKGKRREALELILRMLKRRFGNIPARIEQQLPNLGLTQLEDLAEELLDFSQIDDLVKYMANIS' A
#
# COMPACT_ATOMS: atom_id res chain seq x y z
N MET A 1 26.37 -8.71 -20.67
CA MET A 1 25.69 -7.61 -19.94
C MET A 1 24.66 -8.15 -18.94
N GLU A 2 23.97 -9.25 -19.25
CA GLU A 2 22.96 -9.88 -18.37
C GLU A 2 23.53 -10.49 -17.06
N GLU A 3 24.84 -10.72 -16.98
CA GLU A 3 25.51 -11.27 -15.78
C GLU A 3 26.07 -10.22 -14.82
N SER A 4 25.89 -8.93 -15.09
CA SER A 4 26.37 -7.88 -14.18
C SER A 4 25.46 -7.79 -12.94
N TRP A 5 26.05 -7.84 -11.75
CA TRP A 5 25.35 -7.61 -10.47
C TRP A 5 24.53 -6.31 -10.48
N VAL A 6 25.01 -5.28 -11.18
CA VAL A 6 24.29 -4.00 -11.35
C VAL A 6 23.00 -4.16 -12.16
N TYR A 7 23.00 -5.01 -13.19
CA TYR A 7 21.81 -5.28 -13.99
C TYR A 7 20.75 -6.04 -13.16
N GLN A 8 21.18 -7.03 -12.37
CA GLN A 8 20.32 -7.76 -11.44
C GLN A 8 19.70 -6.83 -10.38
N ASP A 9 20.50 -5.92 -9.80
CA ASP A 9 20.03 -4.92 -8.83
C ASP A 9 18.99 -3.96 -9.43
N ILE A 10 19.19 -3.51 -10.68
CA ILE A 10 18.22 -2.66 -11.39
C ILE A 10 16.90 -3.41 -11.60
N LEU A 11 16.94 -4.68 -12.04
CA LEU A 11 15.74 -5.50 -12.22
C LEU A 11 14.99 -5.69 -10.89
N GLN A 12 15.69 -6.04 -9.82
CA GLN A 12 15.07 -6.21 -8.50
C GLN A 12 14.45 -4.91 -7.99
N LYS A 13 15.14 -3.77 -8.12
CA LYS A 13 14.59 -2.45 -7.75
C LYS A 13 13.37 -2.09 -8.58
N GLY A 14 13.38 -2.42 -9.87
CA GLY A 14 12.24 -2.24 -10.76
C GLY A 14 11.02 -3.04 -10.31
N GLU A 15 11.23 -4.33 -10.01
CA GLU A 15 10.19 -5.22 -9.52
C GLU A 15 9.60 -4.75 -8.18
N GLN A 16 10.45 -4.40 -7.21
CA GLN A 16 10.00 -3.90 -5.91
C GLN A 16 9.18 -2.60 -6.03
N LYS A 17 9.63 -1.66 -6.87
CA LYS A 17 8.88 -0.43 -7.16
C LYS A 17 7.54 -0.72 -7.84
N GLY A 18 7.51 -1.67 -8.78
CA GLY A 18 6.31 -2.10 -9.47
C GLY A 18 5.28 -2.69 -8.51
N LYS A 19 5.69 -3.65 -7.68
CA LYS A 19 4.86 -4.28 -6.64
C LYS A 19 4.26 -3.24 -5.68
N ARG A 20 5.10 -2.36 -5.14
CA ARG A 20 4.64 -1.30 -4.22
C ARG A 20 3.61 -0.38 -4.88
N ARG A 21 3.87 0.04 -6.12
CA ARG A 21 2.96 0.92 -6.86
C ARG A 21 1.60 0.26 -7.09
N GLU A 22 1.60 -1.00 -7.52
CA GLU A 22 0.38 -1.77 -7.75
C GLU A 22 -0.40 -1.98 -6.45
N ALA A 23 0.26 -2.37 -5.36
CA ALA A 23 -0.36 -2.49 -4.04
C ALA A 23 -1.01 -1.18 -3.58
N LEU A 24 -0.32 -0.03 -3.73
CA LEU A 24 -0.88 1.28 -3.38
C LEU A 24 -2.12 1.63 -4.21
N GLU A 25 -2.06 1.45 -5.53
CA GLU A 25 -3.19 1.72 -6.43
C GLU A 25 -4.38 0.79 -6.11
N LEU A 26 -4.12 -0.47 -5.78
CA LEU A 26 -5.15 -1.44 -5.42
C LEU A 26 -5.83 -1.08 -4.08
N ILE A 27 -5.05 -0.77 -3.05
CA ILE A 27 -5.55 -0.34 -1.73
C ILE A 27 -6.45 0.90 -1.88
N LEU A 28 -6.01 1.92 -2.62
CA LEU A 28 -6.82 3.12 -2.86
C LEU A 28 -8.17 2.78 -3.51
N ARG A 29 -8.19 1.86 -4.49
CA ARG A 29 -9.43 1.41 -5.13
C ARG A 29 -10.32 0.62 -4.17
N MET A 30 -9.75 -0.25 -3.33
CA MET A 30 -10.51 -1.02 -2.33
C MET A 30 -11.15 -0.09 -1.29
N LEU A 31 -10.37 0.83 -0.73
CA LEU A 31 -10.84 1.83 0.23
C LEU A 31 -11.95 2.69 -0.35
N LYS A 32 -11.76 3.20 -1.58
CA LYS A 32 -12.78 4.00 -2.26
C LYS A 32 -14.05 3.21 -2.55
N ARG A 33 -13.92 1.94 -2.92
CA ARG A 33 -15.08 1.06 -3.17
C ARG A 33 -15.85 0.74 -1.88
N ARG A 34 -15.15 0.59 -0.77
CA ARG A 34 -15.72 0.15 0.50
C ARG A 34 -16.32 1.31 1.31
N PHE A 35 -15.61 2.43 1.38
CA PHE A 35 -15.97 3.56 2.25
C PHE A 35 -16.36 4.83 1.47
N GLY A 36 -16.24 4.83 0.14
CA GLY A 36 -16.48 6.03 -0.66
C GLY A 36 -15.33 7.02 -0.53
N ASN A 37 -15.60 8.20 0.04
CA ASN A 37 -14.57 9.18 0.29
C ASN A 37 -13.81 8.83 1.58
N ILE A 38 -12.49 8.68 1.48
CA ILE A 38 -11.63 8.49 2.65
C ILE A 38 -11.10 9.84 3.15
N PRO A 39 -10.76 9.95 4.46
CA PRO A 39 -10.19 11.16 5.01
C PRO A 39 -8.87 11.57 4.31
N ALA A 40 -8.71 12.86 4.01
CA ALA A 40 -7.53 13.40 3.32
C ALA A 40 -6.20 13.04 4.01
N ARG A 41 -6.19 12.95 5.36
CA ARG A 41 -5.02 12.50 6.13
C ARG A 41 -4.57 11.10 5.72
N ILE A 42 -5.52 10.18 5.49
CA ILE A 42 -5.23 8.80 5.08
C ILE A 42 -4.73 8.77 3.63
N GLU A 43 -5.35 9.54 2.74
CA GLU A 43 -4.89 9.68 1.34
C GLU A 43 -3.44 10.17 1.25
N GLN A 44 -3.04 11.07 2.15
CA GLN A 44 -1.67 11.59 2.22
C GLN A 44 -0.68 10.62 2.87
N GLN A 45 -1.16 9.73 3.76
CA GLN A 45 -0.32 8.77 4.47
C GLN A 45 -0.03 7.52 3.64
N LEU A 46 -1.02 7.02 2.88
CA LEU A 46 -0.91 5.79 2.07
C LEU A 46 0.34 5.77 1.15
N PRO A 47 0.69 6.86 0.42
CA PRO A 47 1.88 6.90 -0.43
C PRO A 47 3.22 6.81 0.33
N ASN A 48 3.22 6.89 1.66
CA ASN A 48 4.41 6.75 2.49
C ASN A 48 4.59 5.32 3.04
N LEU A 49 3.57 4.47 2.91
CA LEU A 49 3.65 3.09 3.37
C LEU A 49 4.62 2.27 2.50
N GLY A 50 5.33 1.34 3.15
CA GLY A 50 6.11 0.31 2.48
C GLY A 50 5.22 -0.76 1.84
N LEU A 51 5.80 -1.63 1.00
CA LEU A 51 5.06 -2.71 0.34
C LEU A 51 4.35 -3.62 1.36
N THR A 52 5.07 -4.12 2.37
CA THR A 52 4.51 -5.02 3.39
C THR A 52 3.37 -4.36 4.15
N GLN A 53 3.48 -3.09 4.52
CA GLN A 53 2.39 -2.37 5.20
C GLN A 53 1.14 -2.22 4.31
N LEU A 54 1.31 -2.09 2.99
CA LEU A 54 0.18 -2.07 2.06
C LEU A 54 -0.46 -3.45 1.91
N GLU A 55 0.35 -4.51 1.90
CA GLU A 55 -0.12 -5.90 1.86
C GLU A 55 -0.87 -6.27 3.16
N ASP A 56 -0.32 -5.93 4.32
CA ASP A 56 -0.95 -6.12 5.64
C ASP A 56 -2.28 -5.35 5.72
N LEU A 57 -2.31 -4.10 5.24
CA LEU A 57 -3.54 -3.32 5.16
C LEU A 57 -4.59 -3.96 4.24
N ALA A 58 -4.19 -4.69 3.19
CA ALA A 58 -5.13 -5.38 2.31
C ALA A 58 -5.88 -6.50 3.05
N GLU A 59 -5.17 -7.24 3.90
CA GLU A 59 -5.73 -8.30 4.74
C GLU A 59 -6.64 -7.73 5.83
N GLU A 60 -6.15 -6.76 6.60
CA GLU A 60 -6.90 -6.11 7.67
C GLU A 60 -8.17 -5.40 7.16
N LEU A 61 -8.12 -4.87 5.93
CA LEU A 61 -9.28 -4.26 5.30
C LEU A 61 -10.44 -5.25 5.10
N LEU A 62 -10.21 -6.56 5.12
CA LEU A 62 -11.29 -7.56 5.07
C LEU A 62 -12.09 -7.60 6.38
N ASP A 63 -11.45 -7.31 7.51
CA ASP A 63 -12.03 -7.39 8.85
C ASP A 63 -12.62 -6.07 9.36
N PHE A 64 -12.23 -4.92 8.80
CA PHE A 64 -12.81 -3.64 9.22
C PHE A 64 -14.33 -3.65 9.00
N SER A 65 -15.12 -3.08 9.90
CA SER A 65 -16.58 -2.96 9.72
C SER A 65 -16.98 -1.55 9.29
N GLN A 66 -16.14 -0.56 9.60
CA GLN A 66 -16.40 0.85 9.34
C GLN A 66 -15.11 1.64 9.11
N ILE A 67 -15.26 2.89 8.67
CA ILE A 67 -14.12 3.79 8.42
C ILE A 67 -13.29 4.06 9.68
N ASP A 68 -13.90 4.03 10.88
CA ASP A 68 -13.17 4.23 12.13
C ASP A 68 -12.14 3.13 12.41
N ASP A 69 -12.36 1.91 11.93
CA ASP A 69 -11.39 0.81 12.08
C ASP A 69 -10.14 1.10 11.24
N LEU A 70 -10.33 1.59 10.01
CA LEU A 70 -9.25 2.08 9.16
C LEU A 70 -8.50 3.25 9.83
N VAL A 71 -9.21 4.23 10.37
CA VAL A 71 -8.60 5.39 11.05
C VAL A 71 -7.73 4.95 12.22
N LYS A 72 -8.21 4.01 13.04
CA LYS A 72 -7.46 3.44 14.16
C LYS A 72 -6.23 2.68 13.67
N TYR A 73 -6.39 1.83 12.65
CA TYR A 73 -5.28 1.07 12.08
C TYR A 73 -4.17 2.00 11.56
N MET A 74 -4.53 2.98 10.73
CA MET A 74 -3.61 3.97 10.16
C MET A 74 -2.87 4.79 11.23
N ALA A 75 -3.49 5.00 12.40
CA ALA A 75 -2.84 5.67 13.52
C ALA A 75 -1.78 4.81 14.23
N ASN A 76 -1.90 3.47 14.16
CA ASN A 76 -0.98 2.52 14.80
C ASN A 76 0.21 2.15 13.92
N ILE A 77 0.08 2.25 12.60
CA ILE A 77 1.13 1.87 11.65
C ILE A 77 1.97 3.07 11.14
N SER A 78 1.72 4.27 11.69
CA SER A 78 2.45 5.50 11.34
C SER A 78 3.77 5.65 12.06
#